data_AF-A0A7C5XRZ7-F1
#
_entry.id   AF-A0A7C5XRZ7-F1
#
_cell.length_a   1.000
_cell.length_b   1.000
_cell.length_c   1.000
_cell.angle_alpha   90.00
_cell.angle_beta   90.00
_cell.angle_gamma   90.00
#
_symmetry.space_group_name_H-M   'P 1'
#
loop_
_entity.id
_entity.type
_entity.pdbx_description
1 polymer ?
#
loop_
_entity_poly.entity_id
_entity_poly.type
_entity_poly.pdbx_seq_one_letter_code
_entity_poly.pdbx_strand_id
1 'polypeptide(L)'
;RSGGKHLLKRIARGLLPDAVIDRPKGYFPVPALKYVRGPFLEFMREVLHSPACRARGLYDRAYVETLLADPERHLTRIQGSKLFHLALLELWLQRNVDGATKA
;
A
#
# COMPACT_ATOMS: atom_id res chain seq x y z
N ARG A 1 20.83 -18.93 -19.37
CA ARG A 1 19.40 -18.53 -19.32
C ARG A 1 19.19 -17.68 -18.04
N SER A 2 18.48 -16.55 -18.10
CA SER A 2 18.39 -15.58 -16.97
C SER A 2 16.95 -15.37 -16.47
N GLY A 3 16.18 -16.45 -16.29
CA GLY A 3 14.81 -16.38 -15.74
C GLY A 3 13.84 -15.47 -16.52
N GLY A 4 13.89 -15.50 -17.86
CA GLY A 4 13.03 -14.70 -18.74
C GLY A 4 13.57 -13.32 -19.14
N LYS A 5 14.62 -12.80 -18.49
CA LYS A 5 15.19 -11.46 -18.78
C LYS A 5 16.50 -11.48 -19.58
N HIS A 6 16.84 -12.61 -20.20
CA HIS A 6 18.17 -12.83 -20.78
C HIS A 6 18.53 -11.87 -21.92
N LEU A 7 17.61 -11.68 -22.89
CA LEU A 7 17.82 -10.74 -23.99
C LEU A 7 17.95 -9.30 -23.50
N LEU A 8 17.07 -8.88 -22.59
CA LEU A 8 17.09 -7.52 -22.01
C LEU A 8 18.42 -7.24 -21.31
N LYS A 9 18.92 -8.20 -20.50
CA LYS A 9 20.22 -8.06 -19.84
C LYS A 9 21.36 -7.95 -20.85
N ARG A 10 21.36 -8.76 -21.91
CA ARG A 10 22.42 -8.77 -22.93
C ARG A 10 22.49 -7.46 -23.72
N ILE A 11 21.34 -6.90 -24.10
CA ILE A 11 21.26 -5.63 -24.83
C ILE A 11 21.71 -4.45 -23.93
N ALA A 12 21.48 -4.53 -22.62
CA ALA A 12 21.90 -3.49 -21.68
C ALA A 12 23.41 -3.47 -21.36
N ARG A 13 24.15 -4.55 -21.66
CA ARG A 13 25.61 -4.59 -21.42
C ARG A 13 26.32 -3.54 -22.26
N GLY A 14 27.25 -2.82 -21.65
CA GLY A 14 27.94 -1.69 -22.29
C GLY A 14 27.14 -0.38 -22.30
N LEU A 15 25.85 -0.40 -21.95
CA LEU A 15 25.01 0.80 -21.79
C LEU A 15 24.78 1.17 -20.32
N LEU A 16 24.71 0.18 -19.43
CA LEU A 16 24.55 0.36 -17.99
C LEU A 16 25.63 -0.42 -17.23
N PRO A 17 26.00 0.00 -16.01
CA PRO A 17 26.92 -0.78 -15.17
C PRO A 17 26.39 -2.19 -14.91
N ASP A 18 27.29 -3.17 -14.97
CA ASP A 18 26.94 -4.59 -14.78
C ASP A 18 26.25 -4.85 -13.44
N ALA A 19 26.62 -4.10 -12.40
CA ALA A 19 25.99 -4.17 -11.08
C ALA A 19 24.49 -3.83 -11.10
N VAL A 20 24.03 -2.96 -12.00
CA VAL A 20 22.60 -2.63 -12.16
C VAL A 20 21.86 -3.77 -12.87
N ILE A 21 22.49 -4.34 -13.90
CA ILE A 21 21.93 -5.43 -14.72
C ILE A 21 21.83 -6.73 -13.90
N ASP A 22 22.81 -6.98 -13.03
CA ASP A 22 22.92 -8.21 -12.25
C ASP A 22 22.30 -8.12 -10.86
N ARG A 23 21.85 -6.94 -10.45
CA ARG A 23 21.10 -6.77 -9.21
C ARG A 23 19.93 -7.78 -9.14
N PRO A 24 19.79 -8.53 -8.03
CA PRO A 24 18.65 -9.41 -7.84
C PRO A 24 17.34 -8.62 -7.80
N LYS A 25 16.22 -9.27 -8.09
CA LYS A 25 14.89 -8.64 -8.03
C LYS A 25 14.65 -8.15 -6.60
N GLY A 26 14.67 -6.84 -6.41
CA GLY A 26 14.32 -6.19 -5.15
C GLY A 26 12.86 -5.75 -5.15
N TYR A 27 12.28 -5.64 -3.96
CA TYR A 27 11.04 -4.89 -3.79
C TYR A 27 11.32 -3.39 -3.94
N PHE A 28 10.30 -2.64 -4.31
CA PHE A 28 10.37 -1.18 -4.38
C PHE A 28 9.74 -0.63 -3.09
N PRO A 29 10.53 -0.12 -2.13
CA PRO A 29 9.96 0.51 -0.95
C PRO A 29 9.16 1.73 -1.39
N VAL A 30 7.94 1.86 -0.90
CA VAL A 30 7.12 3.07 -1.10
C VAL A 30 7.00 3.75 0.27
N PRO A 31 7.89 4.71 0.61
CA PRO A 31 7.95 5.28 1.95
C PRO A 31 6.63 5.87 2.43
N ALA A 32 5.82 6.43 1.52
CA ALA A 32 4.50 6.97 1.84
C ALA A 32 3.53 5.92 2.42
N LEU A 33 3.74 4.63 2.15
CA LEU A 33 2.92 3.54 2.71
C LEU A 33 3.41 3.08 4.09
N LYS A 34 4.58 3.55 4.53
CA LYS A 34 5.15 3.26 5.85
C LYS A 34 5.08 4.48 6.77
N TYR A 35 5.40 5.65 6.25
CA TYR A 35 5.41 6.94 6.94
C TYR A 35 4.20 7.75 6.47
N VAL A 36 3.03 7.44 7.02
CA VAL A 36 1.75 8.01 6.58
C VAL A 36 1.55 9.37 7.27
N ARG A 37 1.61 10.44 6.48
CA ARG A 37 1.54 11.84 6.96
C ARG A 37 0.77 12.73 5.99
N GLY A 38 0.36 13.91 6.48
CA GLY A 38 -0.16 14.99 5.65
C GLY A 38 -1.39 14.57 4.83
N PRO A 39 -1.53 15.02 3.57
CA PRO A 39 -2.71 14.76 2.74
C PRO A 39 -3.05 13.28 2.58
N PHE A 40 -2.04 12.40 2.63
CA PHE A 40 -2.28 10.96 2.50
C PHE A 40 -2.88 10.35 3.77
N LEU A 41 -2.50 10.85 4.95
CA LEU A 41 -3.15 10.48 6.20
C LEU A 41 -4.61 10.94 6.23
N GLU A 42 -4.87 12.17 5.81
CA GLU A 42 -6.23 12.72 5.74
C GLU A 42 -7.12 11.93 4.77
N PHE A 43 -6.57 11.54 3.61
CA PHE A 43 -7.28 10.65 2.70
C PHE A 43 -7.65 9.30 3.35
N MET A 44 -6.74 8.67 4.08
CA MET A 44 -7.06 7.42 4.80
C MET A 44 -8.13 7.64 5.88
N ARG A 45 -8.05 8.77 6.59
CA ARG A 45 -9.03 9.19 7.60
C ARG A 45 -10.42 9.33 6.98
N GLU A 46 -10.53 9.99 5.84
CA GLU A 46 -11.79 10.14 5.10
C GLU A 46 -12.40 8.78 4.71
N VAL A 47 -11.58 7.89 4.12
CA VAL A 47 -12.02 6.54 3.75
C VAL A 47 -12.55 5.78 4.97
N LEU A 48 -11.79 5.77 6.06
CA LEU A 48 -12.11 5.00 7.26
C LEU A 48 -13.22 5.61 8.12
N HIS A 49 -13.54 6.90 7.98
CA HIS A 49 -14.70 7.52 8.63
C HIS A 49 -15.93 7.64 7.74
N SER A 50 -15.81 7.28 6.46
CA SER A 50 -16.92 7.35 5.52
C SER A 50 -18.18 6.63 6.04
N PRO A 51 -19.39 7.09 5.64
CA PRO A 51 -20.63 6.41 6.01
C PRO A 51 -20.65 4.94 5.58
N ALA A 52 -20.10 4.61 4.41
CA ALA A 52 -20.01 3.24 3.91
C ALA A 52 -19.18 2.35 4.85
N CYS A 53 -17.99 2.81 5.25
CA CYS A 53 -17.13 2.11 6.21
C CYS A 53 -17.83 1.87 7.55
N ARG A 54 -18.49 2.91 8.08
CA ARG A 54 -19.21 2.84 9.36
C ARG A 54 -20.39 1.88 9.31
N ALA A 55 -21.21 1.97 8.26
CA ALA A 55 -22.38 1.10 8.08
C ALA A 55 -21.98 -0.37 7.91
N ARG A 56 -20.80 -0.63 7.32
CA ARG A 56 -20.30 -2.00 7.10
C ARG A 56 -19.92 -2.73 8.38
N GLY A 57 -19.49 -2.00 9.42
CA GLY A 57 -19.22 -2.59 10.74
C GLY A 57 -18.03 -3.57 10.81
N LEU A 58 -17.11 -3.57 9.83
CA LEU A 58 -15.97 -4.50 9.80
C LEU A 58 -14.84 -4.13 10.77
N TYR A 59 -14.70 -2.86 11.13
CA TYR A 59 -13.57 -2.36 11.89
C TYR A 59 -13.96 -2.02 13.32
N ASP A 60 -13.13 -2.45 14.28
CA ASP A 60 -13.15 -1.92 15.63
C ASP A 60 -12.83 -0.42 15.59
N ARG A 61 -13.78 0.41 16.01
CA ARG A 61 -13.66 1.87 15.95
C ARG A 61 -12.59 2.40 16.88
N ALA A 62 -12.49 1.88 18.10
CA ALA A 62 -11.47 2.31 19.05
C ALA A 62 -10.07 1.98 18.52
N TYR A 63 -9.92 0.83 17.86
CA TYR A 63 -8.65 0.47 17.23
C TYR A 63 -8.31 1.37 16.03
N VAL A 64 -9.29 1.69 15.18
CA VAL A 64 -9.09 2.64 14.07
C VAL A 64 -8.63 4.01 14.57
N GLU A 65 -9.27 4.55 15.61
CA GLU A 65 -8.84 5.83 16.19
C GLU A 65 -7.42 5.76 16.75
N THR A 66 -7.06 4.63 17.39
CA THR A 66 -5.68 4.40 17.88
C THR A 66 -4.68 4.46 16.73
N LEU A 67 -4.98 3.81 15.61
CA LEU A 67 -4.12 3.82 14.43
C LEU A 67 -4.02 5.20 13.77
N LEU A 68 -5.11 5.97 13.74
CA LEU A 68 -5.15 7.31 13.15
C LEU A 68 -4.47 8.37 14.02
N ALA A 69 -4.40 8.17 15.34
CA ALA A 69 -3.73 9.06 16.28
C ALA A 69 -2.20 8.95 16.21
N ASP A 70 -1.67 7.75 15.96
CA ASP A 70 -0.23 7.52 15.83
C ASP A 70 0.11 6.53 14.68
N PRO A 71 -0.05 6.96 13.41
CA PRO A 71 -0.04 6.07 12.24
C PRO A 71 1.31 5.38 11.99
N GLU A 72 2.40 5.91 12.56
CA GLU A 72 3.75 5.39 12.33
C GLU A 72 4.21 4.39 13.40
N ARG A 73 3.59 4.40 14.59
CA ARG A 73 3.91 3.41 15.65
C ARG A 73 3.30 2.04 15.41
N HIS A 74 2.33 1.93 14.51
CA HIS A 74 1.56 0.71 14.32
C HIS A 74 1.89 0.00 13.02
N LEU A 75 2.99 -0.74 13.04
CA LEU A 75 3.48 -1.51 11.90
C LEU A 75 3.20 -3.01 12.05
N THR A 76 3.12 -3.72 10.93
CA THR A 76 3.12 -5.19 10.89
C THR A 76 4.52 -5.74 11.19
N ARG A 77 4.62 -7.06 11.39
CA ARG A 77 5.92 -7.74 11.60
C ARG A 77 6.92 -7.50 10.46
N ILE A 78 6.44 -7.25 9.25
CA ILE A 78 7.25 -6.94 8.07
C ILE A 78 7.33 -5.43 7.78
N GLN A 79 7.07 -4.58 8.79
CA GLN A 79 7.27 -3.14 8.74
C GLN A 79 6.32 -2.37 7.80
N GLY A 80 5.16 -2.94 7.46
CA GLY A 80 4.11 -2.24 6.70
C GLY A 80 3.11 -1.52 7.62
N SER A 81 2.57 -0.37 7.20
CA SER A 81 1.58 0.36 8.00
C SER A 81 0.29 -0.44 8.12
N LYS A 82 -0.17 -0.68 9.37
CA LYS A 82 -1.48 -1.30 9.61
C LYS A 82 -2.59 -0.39 9.11
N LEU A 83 -2.49 0.92 9.38
CA LEU A 83 -3.47 1.91 8.94
C LEU A 83 -3.68 1.87 7.43
N PHE A 84 -2.59 1.80 6.66
CA PHE A 84 -2.66 1.67 5.21
C PHE A 84 -3.45 0.43 4.77
N HIS A 85 -3.23 -0.72 5.41
CA HIS A 85 -3.98 -1.95 5.05
C HIS A 85 -5.48 -1.82 5.29
N LEU A 86 -5.88 -1.17 6.38
CA LEU A 86 -7.30 -0.93 6.68
C LEU A 86 -7.91 0.00 5.63
N ALA A 87 -7.26 1.14 5.37
CA ALA A 87 -7.75 2.11 4.39
C ALA A 87 -7.78 1.54 2.97
N LEU A 88 -6.78 0.74 2.59
CA LEU A 88 -6.72 0.08 1.29
C LEU A 88 -7.88 -0.90 1.10
N LEU A 89 -8.13 -1.76 2.08
CA LEU A 89 -9.24 -2.71 2.02
C LEU A 89 -10.58 -1.97 1.91
N GLU A 90 -10.81 -0.98 2.75
CA GLU A 90 -12.06 -0.21 2.72
C GLU A 90 -12.25 0.52 1.40
N LEU A 91 -11.20 1.18 0.88
CA LEU A 91 -11.26 1.84 -0.42
C LEU A 91 -11.58 0.85 -1.56
N TRP A 92 -11.02 -0.36 -1.49
CA TRP A 92 -11.32 -1.41 -2.46
C TRP A 92 -12.78 -1.84 -2.38
N LEU A 93 -13.34 -2.02 -1.18
CA LEU A 93 -14.75 -2.37 -0.99
C LEU A 93 -15.68 -1.28 -1.53
N GLN A 94 -15.41 -0.01 -1.23
CA GLN A 94 -16.19 1.10 -1.74
C GLN A 94 -16.20 1.17 -3.26
N ARG A 95 -15.05 0.92 -3.90
CA ARG A 95 -14.91 1.02 -5.36
C ARG A 95 -15.50 -0.18 -6.09
N ASN A 96 -15.29 -1.39 -5.57
CA ASN A 96 -15.52 -2.62 -6.33
C ASN A 96 -16.72 -3.43 -5.82
N VAL A 97 -17.14 -3.24 -4.58
CA VAL A 97 -18.34 -3.92 -4.04
C VAL A 97 -19.51 -2.96 -4.04
N ASP A 98 -19.37 -1.79 -3.41
CA ASP A 98 -20.47 -0.81 -3.37
C ASP A 98 -20.68 -0.19 -4.75
N GLY A 99 -19.59 0.11 -5.47
CA GLY A 99 -19.62 0.62 -6.84
C GLY A 99 -20.24 -0.34 -7.85
N ALA A 100 -20.01 -1.65 -7.71
CA ALA A 100 -20.65 -2.67 -8.54
C ALA A 100 -22.15 -2.85 -8.23
N THR A 101 -22.60 -2.45 -7.04
CA THR A 101 -24.02 -2.52 -6.64
C THR A 101 -24.81 -1.29 -7.11
N LYS A 102 -24.12 -0.22 -7.55
CA LYS A 102 -24.74 1.02 -8.05
C LYS A 102 -24.92 1.06 -9.57
N ALA A 103 -24.44 0.05 -10.30
CA ALA A 103 -24.61 -0.12 -11.73
C ALA A 103 -25.66 -1.20 -12.02
#